data_AF-A0A0C9W6G1-F1
#
_entry.id   AF-A0A0C9W6G1-F1
#
_cell.length_a   1.000
_cell.length_b   1.000
_cell.length_c   1.000
_cell.angle_alpha   90.00
_cell.angle_beta   90.00
_cell.angle_gamma   90.00
#
_symmetry.space_group_name_H-M   'P 1'
#
loop_
_entity.id
_entity.type
_entity.pdbx_description
1 polymer ?
#
loop_
_entity_poly.entity_id
_entity_poly.type
_entity_poly.pdbx_seq_one_letter_code
_entity_poly.pdbx_strand_id
1 'polypeptide(L)'
;MHAQRNQHVYDVWQVQLITLVEGYLAWKHRPHHKTVYAVGDHTFTISVVGIFGENICFMMQGEAFQPNEPALSPAWLHSMDGNQSAKHLNGSGSVDSRVFSSNYFIPEMQVKQFKDNVRDQPSKQAKEQAAICTSNTGIFILACQHGFVECIAEMKCSRELYVLEICGKDQAISHDIGCSSKITIADSLISTRAKELNLDVIVNAFHGFTHNCLCQLKNHPLYKHGYGNEDLETCEQIFSSSNSMASLIRHTSHFHWKQFLDLHFDQWDIDKYLELTLHIICNNSVELEKFNTSHSVADHDFKTWHQEELQYLQTCESESDSTTTAIKYVESLEKLQFAE
;
A
#
# COMPACT_ATOMS: atom_id res chain seq x y z
N MET A 1 -18.66 -9.02 24.62
CA MET A 1 -18.72 -7.59 25.01
C MET A 1 -18.49 -6.65 23.82
N HIS A 2 -17.59 -6.97 22.86
CA HIS A 2 -17.41 -6.23 21.60
C HIS A 2 -18.66 -6.21 20.69
N ALA A 3 -19.36 -7.35 20.55
CA ALA A 3 -20.58 -7.44 19.74
C ALA A 3 -21.70 -6.47 20.17
N GLN A 4 -21.89 -6.27 21.48
CA GLN A 4 -22.90 -5.33 22.00
C GLN A 4 -22.50 -3.86 21.81
N ARG A 5 -21.19 -3.56 21.82
CA ARG A 5 -20.67 -2.22 21.64
C ARG A 5 -20.79 -1.79 20.16
N ASN A 6 -20.54 -2.71 19.24
CA ASN A 6 -20.70 -2.49 17.81
C ASN A 6 -22.18 -2.36 17.40
N GLN A 7 -23.09 -3.12 18.04
CA GLN A 7 -24.52 -2.97 17.79
C GLN A 7 -25.04 -1.60 18.25
N HIS A 8 -24.58 -1.10 19.40
CA HIS A 8 -25.00 0.22 19.88
C HIS A 8 -24.46 1.36 19.00
N VAL A 9 -23.22 1.22 18.51
CA VAL A 9 -22.66 2.14 17.51
C VAL A 9 -23.48 2.09 16.22
N TYR A 10 -23.85 0.90 15.74
CA TYR A 10 -24.69 0.69 14.55
C TYR A 10 -26.08 1.32 14.69
N ASP A 11 -26.75 1.13 15.83
CA ASP A 11 -28.08 1.69 16.08
C ASP A 11 -28.05 3.23 16.17
N VAL A 12 -26.99 3.79 16.77
CA VAL A 12 -26.76 5.26 16.80
C VAL A 12 -26.44 5.78 15.40
N TRP A 13 -25.64 5.03 14.62
CA TRP A 13 -25.28 5.41 13.25
C TRP A 13 -26.45 5.35 12.29
N GLN A 14 -27.34 4.36 12.38
CA GLN A 14 -28.54 4.26 11.54
C GLN A 14 -29.44 5.50 11.68
N VAL A 15 -29.57 6.03 12.89
CA VAL A 15 -30.34 7.25 13.15
C VAL A 15 -29.63 8.49 12.58
N GLN A 16 -28.29 8.54 12.66
CA GLN A 16 -27.49 9.67 12.18
C GLN A 16 -27.25 9.66 10.66
N LEU A 17 -27.25 8.48 10.03
CA LEU A 17 -27.02 8.31 8.59
C LEU A 17 -28.13 8.98 7.78
N ILE A 18 -29.38 8.85 8.22
CA ILE A 18 -30.53 9.52 7.59
C ILE A 18 -30.35 11.03 7.69
N THR A 19 -29.98 11.55 8.86
CA THR A 19 -29.75 13.00 9.05
C THR A 19 -28.55 13.52 8.26
N LEU A 20 -27.49 12.72 8.09
CA LEU A 20 -26.31 13.06 7.30
C LEU A 20 -26.61 13.06 5.79
N VAL A 21 -27.36 12.06 5.31
CA VAL A 21 -27.83 12.00 3.92
C VAL A 21 -28.80 13.16 3.63
N GLU A 22 -29.75 13.43 4.52
CA GLU A 22 -30.64 14.59 4.40
C GLU A 22 -29.87 15.91 4.46
N GLY A 23 -28.89 16.04 5.35
CA GLY A 23 -28.03 17.21 5.47
C GLY A 23 -27.17 17.45 4.23
N TYR A 24 -26.59 16.39 3.67
CA TYR A 24 -25.83 16.43 2.43
C TYR A 24 -26.72 16.77 1.23
N LEU A 25 -27.91 16.17 1.11
CA LEU A 25 -28.87 16.48 0.04
C LEU A 25 -29.41 17.91 0.18
N ALA A 26 -29.69 18.38 1.40
CA ALA A 26 -30.11 19.75 1.66
C ALA A 26 -29.00 20.77 1.38
N TRP A 27 -27.73 20.43 1.62
CA TRP A 27 -26.59 21.26 1.25
C TRP A 27 -26.36 21.29 -0.26
N LYS A 28 -26.40 20.12 -0.92
CA LYS A 28 -26.12 19.94 -2.35
C LYS A 28 -27.23 20.46 -3.26
N HIS A 29 -28.48 20.39 -2.81
CA HIS A 29 -29.65 20.74 -3.62
C HIS A 29 -30.44 21.94 -3.12
N ARG A 30 -29.97 22.69 -2.11
CA ARG A 30 -30.62 23.97 -1.75
C ARG A 30 -30.45 24.97 -2.90
N PRO A 31 -31.54 25.39 -3.57
CA PRO A 31 -31.48 26.53 -4.47
C PRO A 31 -31.60 27.78 -3.60
N HIS A 32 -30.71 28.75 -3.79
CA HIS A 32 -31.06 30.11 -3.40
C HIS A 32 -32.27 30.54 -4.26
N HIS A 33 -33.45 30.48 -3.64
CA HIS A 33 -34.77 30.93 -4.08
C HIS A 33 -35.63 30.08 -5.04
N LYS A 34 -36.87 29.91 -4.55
CA LYS A 34 -38.18 29.61 -5.17
C LYS A 34 -38.51 28.14 -5.53
N THR A 35 -39.35 27.59 -4.65
CA THR A 35 -40.33 26.50 -4.81
C THR A 35 -40.85 26.24 -6.23
N VAL A 36 -40.80 24.97 -6.67
CA VAL A 36 -41.90 24.21 -7.30
C VAL A 36 -41.66 22.71 -7.02
N TYR A 37 -42.71 21.98 -6.64
CA TYR A 37 -42.72 20.53 -6.40
C TYR A 37 -42.45 19.72 -7.69
N ALA A 38 -41.60 18.71 -7.59
CA ALA A 38 -41.72 17.48 -8.39
C ALA A 38 -41.14 16.31 -7.58
N VAL A 39 -42.02 15.37 -7.23
CA VAL A 39 -41.71 14.12 -6.55
C VAL A 39 -41.04 13.19 -7.56
N GLY A 40 -39.81 12.77 -7.26
CA GLY A 40 -39.12 11.70 -7.93
C GLY A 40 -38.38 10.90 -6.88
N ASP A 41 -39.01 9.83 -6.40
CA ASP A 41 -38.42 8.91 -5.43
C ASP A 41 -37.24 8.17 -6.08
N HIS A 42 -36.02 8.55 -5.72
CA HIS A 42 -34.84 7.72 -5.94
C HIS A 42 -34.60 6.90 -4.67
N THR A 43 -35.33 5.79 -4.53
CA THR A 43 -35.00 4.73 -3.58
C THR A 43 -33.84 3.90 -4.11
N PHE A 44 -32.70 3.95 -3.44
CA PHE A 44 -31.61 2.98 -3.60
C PHE A 44 -31.64 2.00 -2.42
N THR A 45 -31.75 0.71 -2.72
CA THR A 45 -31.65 -0.38 -1.76
C THR A 45 -30.19 -0.81 -1.63
N ILE A 46 -29.61 -0.58 -0.45
CA ILE A 46 -28.33 -1.17 -0.03
C ILE A 46 -28.66 -2.56 0.52
N SER A 47 -28.34 -3.61 -0.24
CA SER A 47 -28.81 -4.96 0.07
C SER A 47 -28.02 -5.64 1.19
N VAL A 48 -26.70 -5.45 1.26
CA VAL A 48 -25.82 -5.88 2.37
C VAL A 48 -24.51 -5.08 2.24
N VAL A 49 -24.11 -4.37 3.29
CA VAL A 49 -22.69 -3.99 3.50
C VAL A 49 -22.14 -5.01 4.47
N GLY A 50 -21.32 -5.93 3.96
CA GLY A 50 -20.76 -7.02 4.75
C GLY A 50 -19.94 -6.46 5.90
N ILE A 51 -20.27 -6.90 7.12
CA ILE A 51 -19.42 -6.67 8.30
C ILE A 51 -18.14 -7.45 8.06
N PHE A 52 -16.98 -6.77 8.04
CA PHE A 52 -15.68 -7.42 8.14
C PHE A 52 -15.55 -8.02 9.55
N GLY A 53 -16.19 -9.16 9.76
CA GLY A 53 -16.22 -9.88 11.03
C GLY A 53 -15.12 -10.94 11.08
N GLU A 54 -14.28 -10.82 12.11
CA GLU A 54 -13.34 -11.80 12.66
C GLU A 54 -12.49 -12.58 11.62
N ASN A 55 -11.25 -12.11 11.45
CA ASN A 55 -10.17 -12.59 10.57
C ASN A 55 -10.14 -11.93 9.17
N ILE A 56 -9.61 -10.71 9.14
CA ILE A 56 -9.19 -10.01 7.90
C ILE A 56 -8.29 -10.92 7.04
N CYS A 57 -7.43 -11.74 7.67
CA CYS A 57 -6.51 -12.66 7.00
C CYS A 57 -7.19 -13.81 6.21
N PHE A 58 -8.46 -14.14 6.48
CA PHE A 58 -9.17 -15.24 5.80
C PHE A 58 -10.22 -14.78 4.77
N MET A 59 -10.62 -13.50 4.75
CA MET A 59 -11.70 -13.03 3.87
C MET A 59 -11.24 -12.63 2.46
N MET A 60 -9.93 -12.58 2.18
CA MET A 60 -9.38 -12.23 0.85
C MET A 60 -9.55 -13.33 -0.23
N GLN A 61 -10.35 -14.36 0.02
CA GLN A 61 -10.69 -15.43 -0.94
C GLN A 61 -12.14 -15.36 -1.45
N GLY A 62 -12.94 -14.37 -0.98
CA GLY A 62 -14.35 -14.24 -1.33
C GLY A 62 -14.58 -13.46 -2.63
N GLU A 63 -14.70 -14.17 -3.75
CA GLU A 63 -15.13 -13.63 -5.06
C GLU A 63 -16.61 -13.19 -5.03
N ALA A 64 -16.90 -11.99 -4.50
CA ALA A 64 -18.21 -11.37 -4.67
C ALA A 64 -18.22 -10.52 -5.95
N PHE A 65 -18.12 -11.16 -7.12
CA PHE A 65 -18.26 -10.46 -8.40
C PHE A 65 -19.73 -10.12 -8.66
N GLN A 66 -20.02 -8.88 -9.08
CA GLN A 66 -21.32 -8.62 -9.69
C GLN A 66 -21.42 -9.37 -11.03
N PRO A 67 -22.57 -9.99 -11.35
CA PRO A 67 -22.74 -10.65 -12.62
C PRO A 67 -22.53 -9.63 -13.76
N ASN A 68 -21.54 -9.91 -14.63
CA ASN A 68 -21.07 -9.10 -15.76
C ASN A 68 -20.00 -8.02 -15.47
N GLU A 69 -19.43 -7.96 -14.27
CA GLU A 69 -18.28 -7.10 -14.02
C GLU A 69 -17.01 -7.69 -14.67
N PRO A 70 -16.24 -6.91 -15.45
CA PRO A 70 -14.99 -7.40 -16.01
C PRO A 70 -13.98 -7.72 -14.90
N ALA A 71 -13.22 -8.79 -15.05
CA ALA A 71 -12.17 -9.14 -14.09
C ALA A 71 -11.10 -8.04 -14.06
N LEU A 72 -10.78 -7.57 -12.86
CA LEU A 72 -9.68 -6.63 -12.63
C LEU A 72 -8.34 -7.36 -12.68
N SER A 73 -7.32 -6.70 -13.24
CA SER A 73 -5.96 -7.21 -13.32
C SER A 73 -4.99 -6.05 -13.08
N PRO A 74 -4.36 -5.95 -11.90
CA PRO A 74 -4.49 -6.85 -10.75
C PRO A 74 -5.89 -6.80 -10.10
N ALA A 75 -6.29 -7.90 -9.49
CA ALA A 75 -7.56 -8.04 -8.77
C ALA A 75 -7.57 -7.27 -7.45
N TRP A 76 -6.41 -7.19 -6.78
CA TRP A 76 -6.21 -6.46 -5.53
C TRP A 76 -4.86 -5.74 -5.54
N LEU A 77 -4.85 -4.52 -5.00
CA LEU A 77 -3.65 -3.71 -4.80
C LEU A 77 -3.30 -3.65 -3.31
N HIS A 78 -2.04 -3.91 -3.02
CA HIS A 78 -1.47 -3.83 -1.68
C HIS A 78 -0.23 -2.94 -1.69
N SER A 79 0.16 -2.47 -0.51
CA SER A 79 1.41 -1.77 -0.24
C SER A 79 2.10 -2.45 0.93
N MET A 80 3.41 -2.66 0.79
CA MET A 80 4.24 -3.17 1.88
C MET A 80 5.49 -2.32 2.05
N ASP A 81 5.87 -2.06 3.28
CA ASP A 81 7.15 -1.42 3.61
C ASP A 81 7.50 -1.58 5.11
N GLY A 82 8.72 -1.19 5.49
CA GLY A 82 9.27 -1.24 6.83
C GLY A 82 9.36 0.11 7.54
N ASN A 83 8.77 0.21 8.73
CA ASN A 83 8.89 1.37 9.60
C ASN A 83 9.80 1.12 10.82
N GLN A 84 10.95 1.80 10.82
CA GLN A 84 11.93 1.78 11.91
C GLN A 84 11.61 2.75 13.06
N SER A 85 10.71 3.71 12.87
CA SER A 85 10.27 4.61 13.94
C SER A 85 9.46 3.87 15.01
N ALA A 86 8.77 2.80 14.62
CA ALA A 86 8.06 1.90 15.51
C ALA A 86 8.97 0.94 16.29
N LYS A 87 10.28 1.23 16.39
CA LYS A 87 11.27 0.36 17.04
C LYS A 87 11.03 0.20 18.54
N HIS A 88 11.22 -1.03 19.00
CA HIS A 88 11.39 -1.39 20.40
C HIS A 88 12.82 -1.86 20.68
N LEU A 89 13.40 -1.49 21.82
CA LEU A 89 14.76 -1.86 22.20
C LEU A 89 14.83 -3.28 22.81
N ASN A 90 15.76 -4.13 22.35
CA ASN A 90 15.93 -5.45 22.95
C ASN A 90 16.22 -5.34 24.45
N GLY A 91 15.63 -6.25 25.22
CA GLY A 91 15.85 -6.31 26.66
C GLY A 91 15.02 -5.32 27.48
N SER A 92 14.33 -4.36 26.85
CA SER A 92 13.30 -3.56 27.51
C SER A 92 12.17 -4.46 28.00
N GLY A 93 11.88 -4.38 29.30
CA GLY A 93 10.87 -5.23 29.93
C GLY A 93 11.16 -6.73 29.82
N SER A 94 12.42 -7.16 29.78
CA SER A 94 12.82 -8.59 29.68
C SER A 94 12.31 -9.48 30.82
N VAL A 95 11.86 -8.89 31.92
CA VAL A 95 11.19 -9.57 33.04
C VAL A 95 9.72 -9.89 32.75
N ASP A 96 9.12 -9.24 31.75
CA ASP A 96 7.73 -9.45 31.34
C ASP A 96 7.65 -10.66 30.41
N SER A 97 7.18 -11.79 30.96
CA SER A 97 7.04 -13.06 30.26
C SER A 97 5.73 -13.22 29.51
N ARG A 98 4.85 -12.20 29.52
CA ARG A 98 3.56 -12.26 28.84
C ARG A 98 3.74 -12.23 27.34
N VAL A 99 2.89 -12.98 26.65
CA VAL A 99 2.81 -12.99 25.19
C VAL A 99 1.50 -12.33 24.78
N PHE A 100 1.57 -11.31 23.92
CA PHE A 100 0.40 -10.66 23.35
C PHE A 100 -0.02 -11.39 22.07
N SER A 101 -1.29 -11.77 21.98
CA SER A 101 -1.88 -12.34 20.77
C SER A 101 -2.59 -11.23 20.02
N SER A 102 -2.23 -11.06 18.75
CA SER A 102 -2.79 -10.06 17.86
C SER A 102 -3.22 -10.74 16.57
N ASN A 103 -4.29 -10.23 15.95
CA ASN A 103 -4.73 -10.67 14.63
C ASN A 103 -3.90 -10.02 13.50
N TYR A 104 -3.18 -8.93 13.79
CA TYR A 104 -2.29 -8.27 12.83
C TYR A 104 -0.91 -8.92 12.78
N PHE A 105 -0.35 -9.31 13.93
CA PHE A 105 1.03 -9.78 13.99
C PHE A 105 1.19 -11.22 13.50
N ILE A 106 2.03 -11.41 12.48
CA ILE A 106 2.42 -12.73 12.02
C ILE A 106 3.28 -13.43 13.09
N PRO A 107 2.99 -14.70 13.43
CA PRO A 107 3.79 -15.46 14.38
C PRO A 107 5.26 -15.59 13.97
N GLU A 108 6.18 -15.40 14.91
CA GLU A 108 7.63 -15.46 14.67
C GLU A 108 8.09 -16.80 14.05
N MET A 109 7.38 -17.89 14.36
CA MET A 109 7.67 -19.22 13.80
C MET A 109 7.46 -19.25 12.28
N GLN A 110 6.45 -18.56 11.76
CA GLN A 110 6.17 -18.49 10.32
C GLN A 110 7.24 -17.65 9.61
N VAL A 111 7.61 -16.50 10.20
CA VAL A 111 8.66 -15.62 9.64
C VAL A 111 10.02 -16.34 9.58
N LYS A 112 10.36 -17.15 10.59
CA LYS A 112 11.65 -17.87 10.66
C LYS A 112 11.85 -18.92 9.56
N GLN A 113 10.78 -19.45 8.97
CA GLN A 113 10.90 -20.42 7.87
C GLN A 113 11.59 -19.83 6.63
N PHE A 114 11.59 -18.49 6.51
CA PHE A 114 12.16 -17.78 5.36
C PHE A 114 13.60 -17.31 5.57
N LYS A 115 14.18 -17.62 6.73
CA LYS A 115 15.51 -17.15 7.16
C LYS A 115 16.65 -17.51 6.20
N ASP A 116 16.48 -18.47 5.29
CA ASP A 116 17.49 -18.91 4.33
C ASP A 116 16.99 -18.96 2.86
N ASN A 117 15.85 -18.33 2.54
CA ASN A 117 15.16 -18.49 1.23
C ASN A 117 15.74 -17.70 0.04
N VAL A 118 16.96 -17.16 0.13
CA VAL A 118 17.64 -16.48 -0.99
C VAL A 118 18.76 -17.42 -1.47
N ARG A 119 18.78 -17.71 -2.78
CA ARG A 119 19.69 -18.71 -3.39
C ARG A 119 21.17 -18.38 -3.17
N ASP A 120 21.50 -17.10 -3.07
CA ASP A 120 22.85 -16.65 -2.73
C ASP A 120 22.97 -16.28 -1.25
N GLN A 121 23.88 -16.96 -0.57
CA GLN A 121 24.23 -16.57 0.79
C GLN A 121 25.00 -15.25 0.75
N PRO A 122 24.66 -14.27 1.61
CA PRO A 122 25.40 -13.02 1.70
C PRO A 122 26.88 -13.29 1.99
N SER A 123 27.74 -12.43 1.44
CA SER A 123 29.18 -12.43 1.71
C SER A 123 29.46 -12.36 3.22
N LYS A 124 30.65 -12.77 3.67
CA LYS A 124 31.01 -12.78 5.10
C LYS A 124 30.80 -11.41 5.79
N GLN A 125 31.03 -10.31 5.06
CA GLN A 125 30.75 -8.94 5.49
C GLN A 125 29.26 -8.61 5.59
N ALA A 126 28.43 -9.06 4.63
CA ALA A 126 26.98 -8.91 4.69
C ALA A 126 26.36 -9.80 5.78
N LYS A 127 26.98 -10.93 6.13
CA LYS A 127 26.61 -11.75 7.30
C LYS A 127 26.98 -11.07 8.62
N GLU A 128 28.10 -10.36 8.70
CA GLU A 128 28.44 -9.54 9.87
C GLU A 128 27.54 -8.30 9.98
N GLN A 129 27.18 -7.64 8.89
CA GLN A 129 26.19 -6.55 8.87
C GLN A 129 24.75 -7.04 9.14
N ALA A 130 24.40 -8.26 8.71
CA ALA A 130 23.15 -8.92 9.10
C ALA A 130 23.19 -9.54 10.52
N ALA A 131 24.36 -9.79 11.10
CA ALA A 131 24.53 -10.10 12.52
C ALA A 131 24.48 -8.82 13.38
N ILE A 132 24.78 -7.67 12.78
CA ILE A 132 24.41 -6.32 13.24
C ILE A 132 22.97 -6.00 12.78
N CYS A 133 22.11 -7.00 12.47
CA CYS A 133 20.65 -6.80 12.47
C CYS A 133 20.26 -6.59 13.94
N THR A 134 20.24 -5.30 14.30
CA THR A 134 20.43 -4.79 15.65
C THR A 134 19.35 -5.25 16.62
N SER A 135 19.68 -5.21 17.89
CA SER A 135 18.81 -5.29 19.06
C SER A 135 17.43 -4.61 18.96
N ASN A 136 17.16 -3.75 17.98
CA ASN A 136 15.94 -2.95 17.93
C ASN A 136 15.04 -3.44 16.80
N THR A 137 13.79 -3.76 17.12
CA THR A 137 12.82 -4.34 16.17
C THR A 137 11.79 -3.29 15.76
N GLY A 138 11.87 -2.81 14.52
CA GLY A 138 10.79 -2.06 13.84
C GLY A 138 9.67 -2.99 13.37
N ILE A 139 8.72 -2.44 12.63
CA ILE A 139 7.62 -3.19 12.00
C ILE A 139 7.75 -3.17 10.49
N PHE A 140 7.27 -4.22 9.84
CA PHE A 140 7.04 -4.28 8.41
C PHE A 140 5.57 -4.61 8.21
N ILE A 141 4.86 -3.86 7.38
CA ILE A 141 3.41 -3.97 7.23
C ILE A 141 3.03 -4.37 5.81
N LEU A 142 1.85 -4.97 5.68
CA LEU A 142 1.08 -5.04 4.44
C LEU A 142 -0.24 -4.32 4.67
N ALA A 143 -0.64 -3.49 3.72
CA ALA A 143 -1.93 -2.83 3.72
C ALA A 143 -2.57 -2.91 2.33
N CYS A 144 -3.89 -2.87 2.25
CA CYS A 144 -4.59 -2.75 0.96
C CYS A 144 -4.65 -1.28 0.49
N GLN A 145 -5.00 -1.05 -0.78
CA GLN A 145 -5.21 0.30 -1.35
C GLN A 145 -6.19 1.18 -0.56
N HIS A 146 -7.11 0.58 0.20
CA HIS A 146 -8.09 1.31 0.99
C HIS A 146 -7.54 1.80 2.35
N GLY A 147 -6.28 1.49 2.66
CA GLY A 147 -5.63 1.89 3.89
C GLY A 147 -5.75 0.88 5.03
N PHE A 148 -6.46 -0.24 4.89
CA PHE A 148 -6.54 -1.23 5.97
C PHE A 148 -5.23 -1.98 6.13
N VAL A 149 -4.77 -2.15 7.37
CA VAL A 149 -3.61 -2.97 7.70
C VAL A 149 -4.01 -4.43 7.66
N GLU A 150 -3.37 -5.22 6.80
CA GLU A 150 -3.70 -6.64 6.62
C GLU A 150 -2.83 -7.52 7.52
N CYS A 151 -1.54 -7.18 7.63
CA CYS A 151 -0.63 -7.87 8.51
C CYS A 151 0.57 -7.01 8.90
N ILE A 152 1.22 -7.42 9.99
CA ILE A 152 2.43 -6.82 10.52
C ILE A 152 3.40 -7.95 10.83
N ALA A 153 4.68 -7.81 10.52
CA ALA A 153 5.70 -8.58 11.21
C ALA A 153 6.86 -7.74 11.74
N GLU A 154 7.51 -8.34 12.74
CA GLU A 154 8.63 -7.73 13.41
C GLU A 154 9.87 -7.81 12.52
N MET A 155 10.58 -6.70 12.37
CA MET A 155 11.83 -6.62 11.62
C MET A 155 13.01 -7.23 12.44
N LYS A 156 12.86 -8.47 12.90
CA LYS A 156 13.88 -9.23 13.67
C LYS A 156 14.97 -9.84 12.79
N CYS A 157 14.64 -10.10 11.53
CA CYS A 157 15.56 -10.62 10.51
C CYS A 157 15.14 -9.99 9.17
N SER A 158 16.10 -9.48 8.42
CA SER A 158 15.92 -8.71 7.18
C SER A 158 15.35 -9.55 6.03
N ARG A 159 14.05 -9.89 6.06
CA ARG A 159 13.41 -10.58 4.92
C ARG A 159 11.99 -10.12 4.73
N GLU A 160 11.81 -9.23 3.76
CA GLU A 160 10.55 -8.58 3.34
C GLU A 160 9.61 -9.57 2.61
N LEU A 161 10.07 -10.79 2.34
CA LEU A 161 9.43 -11.74 1.43
C LEU A 161 8.30 -12.60 2.06
N TYR A 162 8.14 -12.61 3.38
CA TYR A 162 7.12 -13.47 4.03
C TYR A 162 5.70 -12.94 3.82
N VAL A 163 5.56 -11.63 3.63
CA VAL A 163 4.28 -10.95 3.39
C VAL A 163 3.62 -11.47 2.10
N LEU A 164 4.44 -11.91 1.15
CA LEU A 164 4.01 -12.35 -0.18
C LEU A 164 3.26 -13.68 -0.18
N GLU A 165 3.31 -14.47 0.90
CA GLU A 165 2.50 -15.69 1.01
C GLU A 165 1.03 -15.44 1.33
N ILE A 166 0.72 -14.26 1.87
CA ILE A 166 -0.66 -13.83 2.16
C ILE A 166 -1.37 -13.50 0.86
N CYS A 167 -0.60 -13.16 -0.18
CA CYS A 167 -1.16 -12.74 -1.43
C CYS A 167 -1.82 -13.89 -2.20
N GLY A 168 -3.01 -13.60 -2.69
CA GLY A 168 -3.80 -14.46 -3.56
C GLY A 168 -3.39 -14.36 -5.03
N LYS A 169 -4.24 -14.92 -5.89
CA LYS A 169 -4.04 -14.88 -7.33
C LYS A 169 -4.31 -13.48 -7.89
N ASP A 170 -3.53 -13.08 -8.88
CA ASP A 170 -3.65 -11.84 -9.64
C ASP A 170 -3.55 -10.57 -8.77
N GLN A 171 -2.75 -10.59 -7.70
CA GLN A 171 -2.53 -9.44 -6.81
C GLN A 171 -1.29 -8.64 -7.20
N ALA A 172 -1.28 -7.36 -6.80
CA ALA A 172 -0.12 -6.51 -6.94
C ALA A 172 0.29 -5.86 -5.62
N ILE A 173 1.59 -5.70 -5.43
CA ILE A 173 2.16 -5.13 -4.20
C ILE A 173 3.11 -4.00 -4.53
N SER A 174 2.90 -2.82 -3.96
CA SER A 174 3.87 -1.74 -3.98
C SER A 174 4.91 -1.87 -2.89
N HIS A 175 6.13 -1.44 -3.20
CA HIS A 175 7.24 -1.34 -2.27
C HIS A 175 8.23 -0.32 -2.81
N ASP A 176 8.83 0.51 -1.96
CA ASP A 176 9.83 1.52 -2.33
C ASP A 176 10.94 0.95 -3.21
N ILE A 177 11.39 -0.26 -2.89
CA ILE A 177 12.43 -0.97 -3.63
C ILE A 177 11.84 -2.05 -4.53
N GLY A 178 10.60 -1.88 -5.02
CA GLY A 178 9.85 -2.87 -5.79
C GLY A 178 10.62 -3.43 -7.00
N CYS A 179 11.44 -2.61 -7.67
CA CYS A 179 12.31 -3.05 -8.76
C CYS A 179 13.37 -4.08 -8.31
N SER A 180 13.94 -3.89 -7.12
CA SER A 180 14.90 -4.81 -6.50
C SER A 180 14.20 -6.01 -5.85
N SER A 181 13.01 -5.79 -5.27
CA SER A 181 12.18 -6.86 -4.74
C SER A 181 11.75 -7.84 -5.82
N LYS A 182 11.44 -7.38 -7.04
CA LYS A 182 11.18 -8.27 -8.20
C LYS A 182 12.33 -9.24 -8.46
N ILE A 183 13.56 -8.73 -8.49
CA ILE A 183 14.76 -9.54 -8.71
C ILE A 183 14.91 -10.55 -7.57
N THR A 184 14.76 -10.07 -6.34
CA THR A 184 14.88 -10.90 -5.14
C THR A 184 13.83 -12.01 -5.11
N ILE A 185 12.58 -11.70 -5.45
CA ILE A 185 11.49 -12.68 -5.56
C ILE A 185 11.82 -13.71 -6.64
N ALA A 186 12.27 -13.27 -7.81
CA ALA A 186 12.66 -14.17 -8.91
C ALA A 186 13.80 -15.14 -8.53
N ASP A 187 14.74 -14.68 -7.69
CA ASP A 187 15.90 -15.45 -7.23
C ASP A 187 15.66 -16.22 -5.91
N SER A 188 14.43 -16.20 -5.40
CA SER A 188 14.07 -16.86 -4.14
C SER A 188 13.31 -18.17 -4.36
N LEU A 189 13.10 -18.91 -3.26
CA LEU A 189 12.27 -20.11 -3.24
C LEU A 189 10.78 -19.84 -3.53
N ILE A 190 10.31 -18.60 -3.33
CA ILE A 190 8.92 -18.22 -3.59
C ILE A 190 8.66 -17.82 -5.06
N SER A 191 9.70 -17.77 -5.90
CA SER A 191 9.59 -17.42 -7.33
C SER A 191 8.56 -18.23 -8.10
N THR A 192 8.46 -19.53 -7.82
CA THR A 192 7.51 -20.43 -8.51
C THR A 192 6.08 -20.07 -8.13
N ARG A 193 5.83 -19.93 -6.84
CA ARG A 193 4.51 -19.54 -6.31
C ARG A 193 4.11 -18.14 -6.76
N ALA A 194 5.02 -17.17 -6.75
CA ALA A 194 4.75 -15.82 -7.24
C ALA A 194 4.32 -15.82 -8.71
N LYS A 195 4.94 -16.68 -9.54
CA LYS A 195 4.53 -16.86 -10.95
C LYS A 195 3.18 -17.56 -11.09
N GLU A 196 2.93 -18.62 -10.31
CA GLU A 196 1.65 -19.34 -10.30
C GLU A 196 0.48 -18.45 -9.88
N LEU A 197 0.72 -17.54 -8.94
CA LEU A 197 -0.24 -16.55 -8.46
C LEU A 197 -0.30 -15.31 -9.36
N ASN A 198 0.53 -15.18 -10.39
CA ASN A 198 0.64 -13.96 -11.21
C ASN A 198 0.82 -12.69 -10.35
N LEU A 199 1.68 -12.78 -9.32
CA LEU A 199 1.98 -11.67 -8.43
C LEU A 199 2.79 -10.60 -9.18
N ASP A 200 2.28 -9.37 -9.24
CA ASP A 200 3.04 -8.21 -9.69
C ASP A 200 3.61 -7.47 -8.47
N VAL A 201 4.79 -6.90 -8.64
CA VAL A 201 5.39 -6.01 -7.66
C VAL A 201 5.62 -4.69 -8.34
N ILE A 202 5.53 -3.58 -7.64
CA ILE A 202 5.66 -2.28 -8.26
C ILE A 202 6.35 -1.30 -7.33
N VAL A 203 6.94 -0.26 -7.89
CA VAL A 203 7.45 0.86 -7.09
C VAL A 203 6.30 1.82 -6.89
N ASN A 204 6.10 2.35 -5.69
CA ASN A 204 5.13 3.43 -5.47
C ASN A 204 5.50 4.69 -6.28
N ALA A 205 4.53 5.59 -6.48
CA ALA A 205 4.69 6.71 -7.40
C ALA A 205 5.78 7.70 -6.93
N PHE A 206 5.87 7.97 -5.62
CA PHE A 206 6.81 8.93 -5.08
C PHE A 206 8.26 8.46 -5.24
N HIS A 207 8.55 7.21 -4.87
CA HIS A 207 9.89 6.68 -5.00
C HIS A 207 10.21 6.35 -6.46
N GLY A 208 9.20 6.01 -7.26
CA GLY A 208 9.31 5.73 -8.68
C GLY A 208 10.10 6.80 -9.44
N PHE A 209 9.79 8.08 -9.23
CA PHE A 209 10.49 9.19 -9.89
C PHE A 209 11.98 9.33 -9.54
N THR A 210 12.43 8.73 -8.43
CA THR A 210 13.84 8.73 -8.03
C THR A 210 14.68 7.68 -8.78
N HIS A 211 14.04 6.77 -9.51
CA HIS A 211 14.71 5.77 -10.33
C HIS A 211 15.04 6.30 -11.74
N ASN A 212 15.93 5.61 -12.45
CA ASN A 212 16.20 5.90 -13.85
C ASN A 212 14.95 5.71 -14.72
N CYS A 213 14.89 6.42 -15.86
CA CYS A 213 13.71 6.42 -16.74
C CYS A 213 13.31 5.00 -17.20
N LEU A 214 14.27 4.12 -17.50
CA LEU A 214 13.98 2.73 -17.89
C LEU A 214 13.27 1.95 -16.76
N CYS A 215 13.68 2.17 -15.51
CA CYS A 215 13.02 1.59 -14.34
C CYS A 215 11.63 2.18 -14.12
N GLN A 216 11.47 3.50 -14.33
CA GLN A 216 10.17 4.16 -14.25
C GLN A 216 9.18 3.56 -15.25
N LEU A 217 9.54 3.46 -16.53
CA LEU A 217 8.65 2.86 -17.53
C LEU A 217 8.26 1.42 -17.18
N LYS A 218 9.15 0.64 -16.57
CA LYS A 218 8.85 -0.76 -16.22
C LYS A 218 8.03 -0.93 -14.94
N ASN A 219 8.20 -0.03 -13.97
CA ASN A 219 7.79 -0.28 -12.59
C ASN A 219 7.02 0.88 -11.94
N HIS A 220 6.80 2.01 -12.61
CA HIS A 220 6.00 3.09 -12.05
C HIS A 220 4.50 2.83 -12.30
N PRO A 221 3.60 3.07 -11.33
CA PRO A 221 2.17 2.76 -11.42
C PRO A 221 1.48 3.44 -12.60
N LEU A 222 1.85 4.70 -12.87
CA LEU A 222 1.37 5.46 -14.03
C LEU A 222 1.45 4.71 -15.37
N TYR A 223 2.48 3.87 -15.53
CA TYR A 223 2.75 3.16 -16.78
C TYR A 223 2.21 1.72 -16.77
N LYS A 224 1.56 1.30 -15.67
CA LYS A 224 1.16 -0.08 -15.45
C LYS A 224 -0.36 -0.19 -15.51
N HIS A 225 -0.83 -1.10 -16.36
CA HIS A 225 -2.27 -1.30 -16.53
C HIS A 225 -2.88 -1.88 -15.25
N GLY A 226 -4.07 -1.39 -14.89
CA GLY A 226 -4.84 -1.86 -13.74
C GLY A 226 -4.57 -1.14 -12.42
N TYR A 227 -3.60 -0.23 -12.36
CA TYR A 227 -3.27 0.53 -11.14
C TYR A 227 -4.01 1.87 -11.03
N GLY A 228 -4.67 2.32 -12.12
CA GLY A 228 -5.44 3.56 -12.12
C GLY A 228 -4.60 4.80 -11.74
N ASN A 229 -5.18 5.68 -10.92
CA ASN A 229 -4.49 6.85 -10.36
C ASN A 229 -3.91 6.59 -8.96
N GLU A 230 -3.76 5.31 -8.58
CA GLU A 230 -3.24 4.95 -7.27
C GLU A 230 -1.75 5.32 -7.17
N ASP A 231 -1.39 6.09 -6.14
CA ASP A 231 0.01 6.45 -5.88
C ASP A 231 0.78 5.33 -5.14
N LEU A 232 0.03 4.42 -4.51
CA LEU A 232 0.52 3.28 -3.74
C LEU A 232 1.42 3.68 -2.55
N GLU A 233 1.20 4.88 -2.02
CA GLU A 233 1.89 5.46 -0.84
C GLU A 233 1.17 5.15 0.47
N THR A 234 0.31 4.12 0.49
CA THR A 234 -0.51 3.76 1.64
C THR A 234 0.33 3.53 2.89
N CYS A 235 1.49 2.87 2.75
CA CYS A 235 2.41 2.63 3.86
C CYS A 235 2.92 3.93 4.50
N GLU A 236 3.27 4.94 3.70
CA GLU A 236 3.74 6.23 4.22
C GLU A 236 2.67 6.96 5.02
N GLN A 237 1.40 6.88 4.61
CA GLN A 237 0.28 7.44 5.36
C GLN A 237 0.10 6.73 6.71
N ILE A 238 0.14 5.39 6.70
CA ILE A 238 0.06 4.56 7.91
C ILE A 238 1.23 4.85 8.86
N PHE A 239 2.44 5.00 8.31
CA PHE A 239 3.64 5.29 9.08
C PHE A 239 3.62 6.68 9.68
N SER A 240 3.20 7.68 8.92
CA SER A 240 3.02 9.05 9.41
C SER A 240 2.14 9.08 10.67
N SER A 241 1.02 8.34 10.65
CA SER A 241 0.12 8.21 11.81
C SER A 241 0.76 7.45 12.97
N SER A 242 1.31 6.25 12.71
CA SER A 242 1.85 5.36 13.75
C SER A 242 3.14 5.90 14.39
N ASN A 243 3.87 6.79 13.74
CA ASN A 243 5.06 7.44 14.29
C ASN A 243 4.77 8.27 15.55
N SER A 244 3.52 8.70 15.75
CA SER A 244 3.07 9.34 17.00
C SER A 244 3.29 8.45 18.24
N MET A 245 3.28 7.12 18.07
CA MET A 245 3.49 6.15 19.15
C MET A 245 4.96 5.90 19.48
N ALA A 246 5.90 6.39 18.67
CA ALA A 246 7.32 6.03 18.79
C ALA A 246 7.91 6.34 20.18
N SER A 247 7.42 7.38 20.86
CA SER A 247 7.84 7.74 22.22
C SER A 247 7.28 6.78 23.28
N LEU A 248 6.07 6.25 23.06
CA LEU A 248 5.39 5.36 23.99
C LEU A 248 5.98 3.95 23.96
N ILE A 249 6.31 3.45 22.78
CA ILE A 249 6.58 2.02 22.58
C ILE A 249 8.08 1.66 22.62
N ARG A 250 8.97 2.66 22.56
CA ARG A 250 10.44 2.44 22.45
C ARG A 250 11.04 1.67 23.62
N HIS A 251 10.54 1.90 24.82
CA HIS A 251 11.11 1.38 26.07
C HIS A 251 10.16 0.45 26.84
N THR A 252 9.00 0.11 26.27
CA THR A 252 8.03 -0.81 26.89
C THR A 252 8.51 -2.25 26.83
N SER A 253 7.84 -3.18 27.52
CA SER A 253 8.04 -4.61 27.25
C SER A 253 7.55 -4.97 25.85
N HIS A 254 8.00 -6.11 25.32
CA HIS A 254 7.53 -6.64 24.03
C HIS A 254 6.00 -6.83 24.00
N PHE A 255 5.42 -7.28 25.12
CA PHE A 255 3.97 -7.38 25.29
C PHE A 255 3.27 -6.03 25.05
N HIS A 256 3.72 -4.99 25.74
CA HIS A 256 3.11 -3.66 25.63
C HIS A 256 3.39 -3.00 24.29
N TRP A 257 4.57 -3.22 23.71
CA TRP A 257 4.89 -2.76 22.36
C TRP A 257 3.87 -3.29 21.33
N LYS A 258 3.61 -4.61 21.35
CA LYS A 258 2.57 -5.21 20.50
C LYS A 258 1.18 -4.69 20.82
N GLN A 259 0.83 -4.58 22.09
CA GLN A 259 -0.48 -4.10 22.53
C GLN A 259 -0.77 -2.68 22.03
N PHE A 260 0.21 -1.76 22.11
CA PHE A 260 0.03 -0.40 21.63
C PHE A 260 -0.13 -0.33 20.11
N LEU A 261 0.69 -1.08 19.37
CA LEU A 261 0.59 -1.16 17.92
C LEU A 261 -0.77 -1.75 17.48
N ASP A 262 -1.19 -2.84 18.11
CA ASP A 262 -2.48 -3.50 17.85
C ASP A 262 -3.66 -2.54 18.06
N LEU A 263 -3.69 -1.84 19.21
CA LEU A 263 -4.74 -0.85 19.50
C LEU A 263 -4.75 0.32 18.51
N HIS A 264 -3.59 0.76 18.05
CA HIS A 264 -3.51 1.86 17.09
C HIS A 264 -3.99 1.43 15.71
N PHE A 265 -3.58 0.26 15.23
CA PHE A 265 -4.01 -0.21 13.91
C PHE A 265 -5.47 -0.66 13.90
N ASP A 266 -6.02 -1.17 15.01
CA ASP A 266 -7.46 -1.39 15.17
C ASP A 266 -8.25 -0.08 15.01
N GLN A 267 -7.80 0.99 15.68
CA GLN A 267 -8.44 2.29 15.54
C GLN A 267 -8.28 2.88 14.13
N TRP A 268 -7.09 2.75 13.53
CA TRP A 268 -6.82 3.19 12.16
C TRP A 268 -7.75 2.51 11.16
N ASP A 269 -7.91 1.19 11.24
CA ASP A 269 -8.81 0.45 10.36
C ASP A 269 -10.27 0.87 10.56
N ILE A 270 -10.70 1.11 11.80
CA ILE A 270 -12.03 1.66 12.08
C ILE A 270 -12.22 3.03 11.39
N ASP A 271 -11.23 3.91 11.48
CA ASP A 271 -11.29 5.23 10.86
C ASP A 271 -11.32 5.13 9.33
N LYS A 272 -10.52 4.23 8.73
CA LYS A 272 -10.54 3.96 7.28
C LYS A 272 -11.86 3.40 6.79
N TYR A 273 -12.49 2.53 7.57
CA TYR A 273 -13.83 2.04 7.25
C TYR A 273 -14.86 3.18 7.18
N LEU A 274 -14.77 4.15 8.10
CA LEU A 274 -15.64 5.33 8.11
C LEU A 274 -15.38 6.25 6.89
N GLU A 275 -14.11 6.44 6.52
CA GLU A 275 -13.70 7.25 5.36
C GLU A 275 -14.19 6.67 4.02
N LEU A 276 -14.11 5.35 3.83
CA LEU A 276 -14.51 4.69 2.58
C LEU A 276 -15.99 4.90 2.23
N THR A 277 -16.84 4.95 3.25
CA THR A 277 -18.28 5.19 3.09
C THR A 277 -18.57 6.54 2.44
N LEU A 278 -17.72 7.55 2.66
CA LEU A 278 -17.84 8.88 2.05
C LEU A 278 -17.26 8.94 0.63
N HIS A 279 -16.19 8.20 0.36
CA HIS A 279 -15.51 8.17 -0.94
C HIS A 279 -16.38 7.55 -2.05
N ILE A 280 -17.05 6.43 -1.76
CA ILE A 280 -17.97 5.75 -2.71
C ILE A 280 -19.12 6.68 -3.14
N ILE A 281 -19.53 7.61 -2.27
CA ILE A 281 -20.61 8.57 -2.54
C ILE A 281 -20.11 9.76 -3.38
N CYS A 282 -18.81 10.06 -3.35
CA CYS A 282 -18.24 11.29 -3.93
C CYS A 282 -17.58 11.09 -5.30
N ASN A 283 -17.21 9.87 -5.70
CA ASN A 283 -16.60 9.61 -7.00
C ASN A 283 -17.65 9.45 -8.10
N ASN A 284 -17.90 10.55 -8.83
CA ASN A 284 -18.72 10.56 -10.05
C ASN A 284 -17.91 10.05 -11.26
N SER A 285 -18.32 8.92 -11.84
CA SER A 285 -17.86 8.42 -13.14
C SER A 285 -18.10 9.40 -14.31
N VAL A 286 -19.00 10.37 -14.11
CA VAL A 286 -19.44 11.34 -15.13
C VAL A 286 -18.36 12.35 -15.54
N GLU A 287 -17.43 12.72 -14.64
CA GLU A 287 -16.40 13.71 -14.99
C GLU A 287 -15.27 13.10 -15.83
N LEU A 288 -15.01 11.80 -15.67
CA LEU A 288 -14.02 11.08 -16.46
C LEU A 288 -14.45 10.96 -17.93
N GLU A 289 -15.74 10.68 -18.19
CA GLU A 289 -16.29 10.61 -19.55
C GLU A 289 -16.21 11.96 -20.30
N LYS A 290 -16.41 13.08 -19.58
CA LYS A 290 -16.32 14.43 -20.17
C LYS A 290 -14.89 14.78 -20.61
N PHE A 291 -13.89 14.37 -19.84
CA PHE A 291 -12.49 14.59 -20.18
C PHE A 291 -12.09 13.84 -21.46
N ASN A 292 -12.40 12.55 -21.55
CA ASN A 292 -12.08 11.73 -22.72
C ASN A 292 -12.74 12.27 -24.00
N THR A 293 -14.00 12.68 -23.92
CA THR A 293 -14.74 13.23 -25.06
C THR A 293 -14.16 14.55 -25.56
N SER A 294 -13.65 15.40 -24.65
CA SER A 294 -13.14 16.73 -25.01
C SER A 294 -11.75 16.72 -25.65
N HIS A 295 -10.93 15.69 -25.38
CA HIS A 295 -9.55 15.61 -25.87
C HIS A 295 -9.37 14.61 -27.02
N SER A 296 -10.44 13.90 -27.43
CA SER A 296 -10.36 12.83 -28.45
C SER A 296 -9.29 11.78 -28.13
N VAL A 297 -9.05 11.56 -26.83
CA VAL A 297 -8.10 10.55 -26.34
C VAL A 297 -8.91 9.34 -25.90
N ALA A 298 -8.58 8.18 -26.46
CA ALA A 298 -9.15 6.92 -26.07
C ALA A 298 -8.12 6.11 -25.27
N ASP A 299 -8.60 5.20 -24.42
CA ASP A 299 -7.73 4.42 -23.52
C ASP A 299 -6.58 3.67 -24.23
N HIS A 300 -6.75 3.33 -25.52
CA HIS A 300 -5.73 2.68 -26.33
C HIS A 300 -4.52 3.57 -26.68
N ASP A 301 -4.68 4.89 -26.68
CA ASP A 301 -3.61 5.84 -27.01
C ASP A 301 -2.53 5.82 -25.93
N PHE A 302 -2.94 5.85 -24.65
CA PHE A 302 -2.04 5.75 -23.51
C PHE A 302 -1.22 4.46 -23.52
N LYS A 303 -1.85 3.33 -23.89
CA LYS A 303 -1.17 2.03 -23.98
C LYS A 303 -0.11 2.02 -25.09
N THR A 304 -0.39 2.69 -26.21
CA THR A 304 0.50 2.74 -27.37
C THR A 304 1.74 3.60 -27.07
N TRP A 305 1.54 4.81 -26.53
CA TRP A 305 2.64 5.70 -26.16
C TRP A 305 3.61 5.05 -25.17
N HIS A 306 3.07 4.32 -24.19
CA HIS A 306 3.87 3.60 -23.22
C HIS A 306 4.82 2.57 -23.87
N GLN A 307 4.32 1.80 -24.84
CA GLN A 307 5.11 0.79 -25.55
C GLN A 307 6.18 1.42 -26.43
N GLU A 308 5.85 2.50 -27.15
CA GLU A 308 6.75 3.24 -28.01
C GLU A 308 7.93 3.82 -27.21
N GLU A 309 7.64 4.44 -26.06
CA GLU A 309 8.65 5.02 -25.19
C GLU A 309 9.59 3.95 -24.59
N LEU A 310 9.02 2.83 -24.14
CA LEU A 310 9.80 1.71 -23.61
C LEU A 310 10.73 1.13 -24.67
N GLN A 311 10.24 0.93 -25.90
CA GLN A 311 11.03 0.40 -27.00
C GLN A 311 12.15 1.37 -27.39
N TYR A 312 11.85 2.67 -27.48
CA TYR A 312 12.84 3.71 -27.76
C TYR A 312 13.97 3.68 -26.73
N LEU A 313 13.66 3.72 -25.42
CA LEU A 313 14.69 3.75 -24.38
C LEU A 313 15.48 2.45 -24.26
N GLN A 314 14.91 1.30 -24.63
CA GLN A 314 15.66 0.03 -24.71
C GLN A 314 16.73 0.05 -25.82
N THR A 315 16.50 0.81 -26.89
CA THR A 315 17.49 0.97 -27.97
C THR A 315 18.56 2.02 -27.68
N CYS A 316 18.40 2.81 -26.63
CA CYS A 316 19.40 3.77 -26.18
C CYS A 316 20.49 3.07 -25.36
N GLU A 317 21.61 2.71 -26.00
CA GLU A 317 22.81 2.22 -25.29
C GLU A 317 23.56 3.38 -24.61
N SER A 318 23.23 3.64 -23.34
CA SER A 318 23.89 4.60 -22.43
C SER A 318 23.91 6.07 -22.90
N GLU A 319 24.22 7.00 -21.99
CA GLU A 319 24.38 8.41 -22.32
C GLU A 319 25.40 8.57 -23.45
N SER A 320 25.05 9.32 -24.51
CA SER A 320 25.96 9.51 -25.63
C SER A 320 27.30 10.07 -25.16
N ASP A 321 28.41 9.63 -25.77
CA ASP A 321 29.75 10.14 -25.46
C ASP A 321 29.82 11.67 -25.58
N SER A 322 29.00 12.27 -26.45
CA SER A 322 28.83 13.72 -26.58
C SER A 322 28.27 14.36 -25.31
N THR A 323 27.21 13.79 -24.73
CA THR A 323 26.56 14.30 -23.51
C THR A 323 27.49 14.16 -22.32
N THR A 324 28.14 13.01 -22.19
CA THR A 324 29.13 12.74 -21.14
C THR A 324 30.33 13.69 -21.24
N THR A 325 30.79 13.99 -22.46
CA THR A 325 31.89 14.93 -22.70
C THR A 325 31.49 16.37 -22.40
N ALA A 326 30.26 16.77 -22.75
CA ALA A 326 29.73 18.10 -22.42
C ALA A 326 29.60 18.31 -20.91
N ILE A 327 29.09 17.31 -20.18
CA ILE A 327 29.01 17.35 -18.71
C ILE A 327 30.41 17.46 -18.10
N LYS A 328 31.36 16.59 -18.53
CA LYS A 328 32.75 16.65 -18.06
C LYS A 328 33.44 17.98 -18.37
N TYR A 329 33.12 18.60 -19.50
CA TYR A 329 33.64 19.91 -19.87
C TYR A 329 33.09 21.01 -18.95
N VAL A 330 31.79 21.00 -18.66
CA VAL A 330 31.16 21.94 -17.71
C VAL A 330 31.71 21.74 -16.30
N GLU A 331 31.79 20.50 -15.81
CA GLU A 331 32.41 20.21 -14.50
C GLU A 331 33.87 20.66 -14.41
N SER A 332 34.61 20.58 -15.53
CA SER A 332 35.99 21.05 -15.61
C SER A 332 36.08 22.58 -15.60
N LEU A 333 35.14 23.26 -16.26
CA LEU A 333 35.02 24.73 -16.22
C LEU A 333 34.67 25.23 -14.82
N GLU A 334 33.72 24.58 -14.14
CA GLU A 334 33.37 24.92 -12.76
C GLU A 334 34.58 24.75 -11.83
N LYS A 335 35.31 23.63 -11.93
CA LYS A 335 36.55 23.41 -11.16
C LYS A 335 37.61 24.47 -11.44
N LEU A 336 37.68 24.99 -12.67
CA LEU A 336 38.60 26.07 -13.03
C LEU A 336 38.19 27.39 -12.37
N GLN A 337 36.89 27.69 -12.35
CA GLN A 337 36.33 28.91 -11.78
C GLN A 337 36.42 28.96 -10.24
N PHE A 338 36.41 27.81 -9.57
CA PHE A 338 36.62 27.71 -8.12
C PHE A 338 38.09 27.59 -7.70
N ALA A 339 39.03 27.54 -8.66
CA ALA A 339 40.47 27.48 -8.41
C ALA A 339 41.19 28.83 -8.59
N GLU A 340 40.48 29.86 -9.10
CA GLU A 340 40.86 31.29 -9.02
C GLU A 340 40.29 31.92 -7.75
#